data_AF-A0A6B3IQ09-F1
#
_entry.id   AF-A0A6B3IQ09-F1
#
_cell.length_a   1.000
_cell.length_b   1.000
_cell.length_c   1.000
_cell.angle_alpha   90.00
_cell.angle_beta   90.00
_cell.angle_gamma   90.00
#
_symmetry.space_group_name_H-M   'P 1'
#
loop_
_entity.id
_entity.type
_entity.pdbx_description
1 polymer ?
#
loop_
_entity_poly.entity_id
_entity_poly.type
_entity_poly.pdbx_seq_one_letter_code
_entity_poly.pdbx_strand_id
1 'polypeptide(L)' 'AARELARNGGKGIVIHNLITSWSVPEVVRENGGTPVRTRVGHSFIKTEMAEHGAIFGGEHSAHYYFRDFWNA' A
#
# COMPACT_ATOMS: atom_id res chain seq x y z
N ALA A 1 2.31 -0.51 6.58
CA ALA A 1 3.24 0.29 5.77
C ALA A 1 4.68 0.19 6.27
N ALA A 2 5.07 0.89 7.34
CA ALA A 2 6.47 0.94 7.82
C ALA A 2 7.12 -0.45 8.00
N ARG A 3 6.41 -1.40 8.62
CA ARG A 3 6.87 -2.79 8.77
C ARG A 3 7.20 -3.47 7.43
N GLU A 4 6.33 -3.33 6.44
CA GLU A 4 6.52 -3.96 5.14
C GLU A 4 7.64 -3.28 4.36
N LEU A 5 7.80 -1.96 4.49
CA LEU A 5 8.95 -1.23 3.94
C LEU A 5 10.26 -1.71 4.57
N ALA A 6 10.32 -1.86 5.89
CA ALA A 6 11.51 -2.37 6.59
C ALA A 6 11.90 -3.78 6.10
N ARG A 7 10.91 -4.67 5.89
CA ARG A 7 11.14 -6.02 5.33
C ARG A 7 11.64 -6.00 3.87
N ASN A 8 11.43 -4.91 3.15
CA ASN A 8 11.85 -4.73 1.76
C ASN A 8 13.00 -3.70 1.62
N GLY A 9 13.84 -3.56 2.65
CA GLY A 9 15.03 -2.71 2.59
C GLY A 9 14.76 -1.21 2.63
N GLY A 10 13.63 -0.80 3.21
CA GLY A 10 13.25 0.61 3.33
C GLY A 10 12.80 1.25 2.02
N LYS A 11 12.37 0.44 1.04
CA LYS A 11 11.91 0.89 -0.27
C LYS A 11 10.69 0.10 -0.71
N GLY A 12 9.90 0.68 -1.59
CA GLY A 12 8.78 0.01 -2.25
C GLY A 12 7.54 0.89 -2.36
N ILE A 13 6.60 0.42 -3.18
CA ILE A 13 5.33 1.11 -3.40
C ILE A 13 4.27 0.59 -2.45
N VAL A 14 3.53 1.50 -1.83
CA VAL A 14 2.42 1.19 -0.92
C VAL A 14 1.13 1.80 -1.44
N ILE A 15 0.12 0.98 -1.71
CA ILE A 15 -1.19 1.46 -2.16
C ILE A 15 -2.07 1.79 -0.95
N HIS A 16 -2.77 2.92 -1.01
CA HIS A 16 -3.81 3.28 -0.04
C HIS A 16 -5.04 3.92 -0.71
N ASN A 17 -6.23 3.76 -0.14
CA ASN A 17 -7.45 4.30 -0.73
C ASN A 17 -7.70 5.78 -0.37
N LEU A 18 -8.64 6.40 -1.09
CA LEU A 18 -8.96 7.83 -1.03
C LEU A 18 -9.24 8.34 0.41
N ILE A 19 -9.82 7.49 1.26
CA ILE A 19 -10.38 7.83 2.57
C ILE A 19 -9.48 7.42 3.75
N THR A 20 -8.25 6.94 3.50
CA THR A 20 -7.28 6.72 4.58
C THR A 20 -6.80 8.05 5.17
N SER A 21 -6.38 8.02 6.44
CA SER A 21 -5.69 9.15 7.09
C SER A 21 -4.51 9.68 6.26
N TRP A 22 -4.29 11.00 6.33
CA TRP A 22 -3.12 11.67 5.75
C TRP A 22 -1.79 11.17 6.32
N SER A 23 -1.80 10.64 7.55
CA SER A 23 -0.63 10.01 8.16
C SER A 23 -0.13 8.78 7.39
N VAL A 24 -0.98 8.12 6.58
CA VAL A 24 -0.57 6.94 5.82
C VAL A 24 0.50 7.27 4.77
N PRO A 25 0.26 8.19 3.81
CA PRO A 25 1.29 8.55 2.84
C PRO A 25 2.49 9.27 3.47
N GLU A 26 2.33 9.96 4.60
CA GLU A 26 3.45 10.54 5.37
C GLU A 26 4.38 9.44 5.90
N VAL A 27 3.84 8.47 6.66
CA VAL A 27 4.61 7.34 7.19
C VAL A 27 5.29 6.54 6.07
N VAL A 28 4.63 6.38 4.92
CA VAL A 28 5.25 5.70 3.76
C VAL A 28 6.49 6.46 3.28
N ARG A 29 6.40 7.79 3.11
CA ARG A 29 7.53 8.62 2.66
C ARG A 29 8.65 8.69 3.69
N GLU A 30 8.33 8.85 4.97
CA GLU A 30 9.29 8.88 6.07
C GLU A 30 10.13 7.59 6.16
N ASN A 31 9.55 6.46 5.74
CA ASN A 31 10.21 5.16 5.74
C ASN A 31 10.79 4.78 4.36
N GLY A 32 11.00 5.76 3.46
CA GLY A 32 11.66 5.57 2.16
C GLY A 32 10.78 4.94 1.06
N GLY A 33 9.49 4.77 1.33
CA GLY A 33 8.52 4.23 0.39
C GLY A 33 7.88 5.28 -0.51
N THR A 34 7.18 4.80 -1.54
CA THR A 34 6.36 5.63 -2.45
C THR A 34 4.88 5.31 -2.24
N PRO A 35 4.07 6.25 -1.72
CA PRO A 35 2.63 6.03 -1.60
C PRO A 35 1.95 6.24 -2.96
N VAL A 36 1.05 5.32 -3.31
CA VAL A 36 0.13 5.46 -4.45
C VAL A 36 -1.29 5.45 -3.92
N ARG A 37 -2.09 6.43 -4.34
CA ARG A 37 -3.46 6.62 -3.89
C ARG A 37 -4.43 6.07 -4.93
N THR A 38 -5.43 5.32 -4.50
CA THR A 38 -6.47 4.79 -5.38
C THR A 38 -7.89 5.09 -4.87
N ARG A 39 -8.91 4.76 -5.67
CA ARG A 39 -10.34 4.86 -5.29
C ARG A 39 -10.68 3.86 -4.18
N VAL A 40 -11.83 4.05 -3.53
CA VAL A 40 -12.31 3.10 -2.51
C VAL A 40 -12.74 1.79 -3.17
N GLY A 41 -12.33 0.66 -2.59
CA GLY A 41 -12.72 -0.68 -3.04
C GLY A 41 -11.51 -1.60 -3.28
N HIS A 42 -11.57 -2.80 -2.71
CA HIS A 42 -10.51 -3.81 -2.77
C HIS A 42 -9.99 -4.16 -4.18
N SER A 43 -10.87 -4.17 -5.19
CA SER A 43 -10.49 -4.51 -6.57
C SER A 43 -9.55 -3.47 -7.17
N PHE A 44 -9.72 -2.19 -6.83
CA PHE A 44 -8.79 -1.14 -7.24
C PHE A 44 -7.45 -1.26 -6.55
N ILE A 45 -7.43 -1.59 -5.24
CA ILE A 45 -6.17 -1.85 -4.54
C ILE A 45 -5.40 -2.98 -5.23
N LYS A 46 -6.03 -4.12 -5.52
CA LYS A 46 -5.37 -5.25 -6.21
C LYS A 46 -4.87 -4.87 -7.62
N THR A 47 -5.67 -4.11 -8.37
CA THR A 47 -5.28 -3.63 -9.72
C THR A 47 -4.02 -2.76 -9.64
N GLU A 48 -4.01 -1.76 -8.76
CA GLU A 48 -2.88 -0.85 -8.56
C GLU A 48 -1.65 -1.58 -8.02
N MET A 49 -1.84 -2.56 -7.15
CA MET A 49 -0.74 -3.40 -6.68
C MET A 49 -0.07 -4.16 -7.84
N ALA A 50 -0.85 -4.68 -8.78
CA ALA A 50 -0.34 -5.36 -9.97
C ALA A 50 0.38 -4.38 -10.91
N GLU A 51 -0.24 -3.24 -11.22
CA GLU A 51 0.28 -2.24 -12.15
C GLU A 51 1.59 -1.62 -11.66
N HIS A 52 1.70 -1.37 -10.35
CA HIS A 52 2.86 -0.73 -9.76
C HIS A 52 3.89 -1.69 -9.16
N GLY A 53 3.62 -3.00 -9.13
CA GLY A 53 4.47 -3.96 -8.41
C GLY A 53 4.56 -3.63 -6.91
N ALA A 54 3.45 -3.22 -6.31
CA ALA A 54 3.43 -2.73 -4.93
C ALA A 54 3.71 -3.86 -3.92
N ILE A 55 4.42 -3.51 -2.85
CA ILE A 55 4.78 -4.47 -1.81
C ILE A 55 3.67 -4.65 -0.77
N PHE A 56 2.78 -3.66 -0.66
CA PHE A 56 1.71 -3.63 0.32
C PHE A 56 0.56 -2.74 -0.17
N GLY A 57 -0.68 -3.16 0.09
CA GLY A 57 -1.88 -2.37 -0.11
C GLY A 57 -2.74 -2.37 1.15
N GLY A 58 -3.38 -1.25 1.47
CA GLY A 58 -4.29 -1.18 2.61
C GLY A 58 -5.45 -0.22 2.37
N GLU A 59 -6.59 -0.50 2.97
CA GLU A 59 -7.74 0.40 2.94
C GLU A 59 -8.30 0.71 4.34
N HIS A 60 -9.06 1.79 4.41
CA HIS A 60 -9.68 2.26 5.65
C HIS A 60 -10.57 1.21 6.34
N SER A 61 -11.19 0.31 5.57
CA SER A 61 -12.03 -0.78 6.09
C SER A 61 -11.23 -1.97 6.65
N ALA A 62 -9.95 -1.79 6.94
CA ALA A 62 -9.05 -2.80 7.49
C ALA A 62 -8.80 -4.03 6.60
N HIS A 63 -8.99 -3.91 5.28
CA HIS A 63 -8.42 -4.91 4.36
C HIS A 63 -6.97 -4.56 4.04
N TYR A 64 -6.11 -5.57 4.12
CA TYR A 64 -4.67 -5.47 3.91
C TYR A 64 -4.22 -6.53 2.92
N TYR A 65 -3.37 -6.13 2.00
CA TYR A 65 -2.90 -6.92 0.88
C TYR A 65 -1.38 -6.95 0.89
N PHE A 66 -0.82 -8.15 0.91
CA PHE A 66 0.61 -8.37 0.95
C PHE A 66 1.07 -8.89 -0.40
N ARG A 67 2.25 -8.47 -0.86
CA ARG A 67 2.83 -8.85 -2.17
C ARG A 67 2.66 -10.34 -2.49
N ASP A 68 2.85 -11.19 -1.49
CA ASP A 68 2.91 -12.63 -1.67
C ASP A 68 1.53 -13.31 -1.72
N PHE A 69 0.43 -12.60 -1.37
CA PHE A 69 -0.89 -13.20 -1.16
C PHE A 69 -2.08 -12.36 -1.66
N TRP A 70 -1.86 -11.23 -2.34
CA TRP A 70 -2.98 -10.36 -2.77
C TRP A 70 -3.79 -10.93 -3.94
N ASN A 71 -3.18 -11.80 -4.74
CA ASN A 71 -3.78 -12.48 -5.90
C ASN A 71 -4.28 -13.91 -5.59
N ALA A 72 -4.20 -14.34 -4.32
CA ALA A 72 -4.78 -15.58 -3.85
C ALA A 72 -6.30 -15.48 -3.67
#